data_AF-A0A7X5ZI41-F1
#
_entry.id   AF-A0A7X5ZI41-F1
#
_cell.length_a   1.000
_cell.length_b   1.000
_cell.length_c   1.000
_cell.angle_alpha   90.00
_cell.angle_beta   90.00
_cell.angle_gamma   90.00
#
_symmetry.space_group_name_H-M   'P 1'
#
loop_
_entity.id
_entity.type
_entity.pdbx_description
1 polymer ?
#
loop_
_entity_poly.entity_id
_entity_poly.type
_entity_poly.pdbx_seq_one_letter_code
_entity_poly.pdbx_strand_id
1 'polypeptide(L)'
;MNPDIYNEARIHFFESGQKFEYGRPDMTIHTKHNGTTDPSRTEQDLDHDGKRGVDCSSFVWRGLHDAGYDVGKEPFATSKLFNGTHTTDYAKSHFDVIPAGEARKPHGNLQPGDIIMFKDKGGTGQHVGIVRDYDSHGNIRFIGSQVSTGPAEVTVQPGRYWDGDKMEIVGALRAKPEFQTKAPLHGGQAPHDKAQEPATPRQPAATVKPESHTPPTHAGTLREGDRGNDVHRLQERLNALGVTDTNGKHLDTDGNFGKHTQEAVERFQREHKLDPDGVVGKKTLDAIEAAEKLRAHGPRMDSPEHPDHKLYEQARDAIKRLDAQHGHVWDERSERVASLTTLTARQQGLTSIDHVVTNQDASKAYAVQGDLNSPFKQTAEVDMQKALATPLEKSSEMASQHHATQQGQAAQQTQESQQQQQQHQQSQHR
;
A
#
# COMPACT_ATOMS: atom_id res chain seq x y z
N MET A 1 -27.27 -6.48 -17.76
CA MET A 1 -26.08 -5.60 -17.64
C MET A 1 -24.90 -6.45 -18.04
N ASN A 2 -23.97 -5.91 -18.84
CA ASN A 2 -22.79 -6.66 -19.26
C ASN A 2 -21.58 -6.24 -18.40
N PRO A 3 -21.18 -7.01 -17.38
CA PRO A 3 -20.02 -6.69 -16.54
C PRO A 3 -18.67 -7.07 -17.17
N ASP A 4 -18.64 -7.60 -18.40
CA ASP A 4 -17.44 -8.17 -19.02
C ASP A 4 -16.25 -7.21 -18.98
N ILE A 5 -16.46 -5.94 -19.33
CA ILE A 5 -15.39 -4.91 -19.32
C ILE A 5 -14.76 -4.75 -17.93
N TYR A 6 -15.59 -4.74 -16.88
CA TYR A 6 -15.11 -4.67 -15.49
C TYR A 6 -14.38 -5.95 -15.09
N ASN A 7 -14.97 -7.11 -15.36
CA ASN A 7 -14.41 -8.40 -14.98
C ASN A 7 -13.05 -8.65 -15.64
N GLU A 8 -12.93 -8.40 -16.94
CA GLU A 8 -11.70 -8.60 -17.71
C GLU A 8 -10.59 -7.66 -17.24
N ALA A 9 -10.90 -6.37 -17.01
CA ALA A 9 -9.94 -5.44 -16.43
C ALA A 9 -9.51 -5.86 -15.02
N ARG A 10 -10.44 -6.34 -14.20
CA ARG A 10 -10.15 -6.78 -12.83
C ARG A 10 -9.23 -8.01 -12.83
N ILE A 11 -9.54 -9.01 -13.65
CA ILE A 11 -8.70 -10.21 -13.81
C ILE A 11 -7.29 -9.81 -14.26
N HIS A 12 -7.20 -8.98 -15.31
CA HIS A 12 -5.92 -8.60 -15.89
C HIS A 12 -5.04 -7.78 -14.94
N PHE A 13 -5.61 -6.76 -14.28
CA PHE A 13 -4.82 -5.82 -13.49
C PHE A 13 -4.66 -6.18 -12.01
N PHE A 14 -5.58 -6.99 -11.45
CA PHE A 14 -5.59 -7.28 -10.01
C PHE A 14 -5.39 -8.77 -9.70
N GLU A 15 -5.66 -9.68 -10.64
CA GLU A 15 -5.58 -11.14 -10.39
C GLU A 15 -4.50 -11.87 -11.17
N SER A 16 -3.95 -11.28 -12.24
CA SER A 16 -2.91 -11.91 -13.07
C SER A 16 -1.58 -12.14 -12.36
N GLY A 17 -1.39 -11.56 -11.17
CA GLY A 17 -0.13 -11.56 -10.42
C GLY A 17 0.93 -10.60 -10.99
N GLN A 18 0.61 -9.89 -12.07
CA GLN A 18 1.47 -8.86 -12.65
C GLN A 18 1.41 -7.57 -11.82
N LYS A 19 2.53 -6.86 -11.75
CA LYS A 19 2.60 -5.55 -11.11
C LYS A 19 2.53 -4.46 -12.15
N PHE A 20 1.82 -3.40 -11.84
CA PHE A 20 1.57 -2.29 -12.75
C PHE A 20 1.85 -0.95 -12.05
N GLU A 21 2.22 0.05 -12.84
CA GLU A 21 2.41 1.42 -12.38
C GLU A 21 1.85 2.42 -13.40
N TYR A 22 1.59 3.64 -12.95
CA TYR A 22 1.09 4.69 -13.83
C TYR A 22 2.21 5.36 -14.59
N GLY A 23 1.96 5.62 -15.89
CA GLY A 23 2.71 6.51 -16.78
C GLY A 23 4.06 7.00 -16.26
N ARG A 24 5.13 6.40 -16.77
CA ARG A 24 6.55 6.57 -16.41
C ARG A 24 7.00 8.05 -16.34
N PRO A 25 7.49 8.56 -15.19
CA PRO A 25 8.09 9.89 -15.07
C PRO A 25 9.57 9.99 -15.52
N ASP A 26 10.25 8.87 -15.73
CA ASP A 26 11.70 8.77 -15.98
C ASP A 26 12.09 8.75 -17.47
N MET A 27 11.13 8.84 -18.38
CA MET A 27 11.40 8.96 -19.82
C MET A 27 11.51 10.43 -20.25
N THR A 28 12.71 11.02 -20.11
CA THR A 28 13.14 12.06 -21.06
C THR A 28 13.37 11.42 -22.43
N ILE A 29 12.30 11.08 -23.15
CA ILE A 29 12.41 10.79 -24.58
C ILE A 29 12.25 12.11 -25.34
N HIS A 30 13.38 12.64 -25.80
CA HIS A 30 13.42 13.58 -26.91
C HIS A 30 12.94 12.89 -28.19
N THR A 31 11.63 12.83 -28.44
CA THR A 31 11.12 12.57 -29.79
C THR A 31 10.12 13.64 -30.18
N LYS A 32 10.55 14.45 -31.16
CA LYS A 32 9.70 15.37 -31.91
C LYS A 32 8.66 14.58 -32.71
N HIS A 33 7.43 15.08 -32.67
CA HIS A 33 6.36 15.03 -33.68
C HIS A 33 5.69 13.71 -34.07
N ASN A 34 4.38 13.88 -34.32
CA ASN A 34 3.42 13.02 -35.04
C ASN A 34 2.78 11.85 -34.31
N GLY A 35 1.87 12.16 -33.40
CA GLY A 35 0.59 11.42 -33.26
C GLY A 35 0.65 9.95 -32.89
N THR A 36 1.81 9.42 -32.52
CA THR A 36 2.01 8.05 -32.06
C THR A 36 1.88 7.98 -30.55
N THR A 37 1.12 6.97 -30.10
CA THR A 37 0.89 6.63 -28.70
C THR A 37 2.21 6.45 -27.95
N ASP A 38 2.30 7.08 -26.79
CA ASP A 38 3.41 6.95 -25.86
C ASP A 38 3.69 5.45 -25.57
N PRO A 39 4.92 4.95 -25.81
CA PRO A 39 5.28 3.55 -25.57
C PRO A 39 5.13 3.12 -24.10
N SER A 40 5.02 4.07 -23.15
CA SER A 40 4.69 3.82 -21.74
C SER A 40 3.29 3.21 -21.51
N ARG A 41 2.45 3.17 -22.56
CA ARG A 41 1.05 2.67 -22.53
C ARG A 41 0.90 1.19 -22.90
N THR A 42 2.01 0.50 -23.17
CA THR A 42 2.00 -0.83 -23.80
C THR A 42 2.04 -1.99 -22.81
N GLU A 43 1.92 -1.72 -21.50
CA GLU A 43 2.15 -2.68 -20.43
C GLU A 43 3.51 -3.36 -20.58
N GLN A 44 4.55 -2.61 -20.91
CA GLN A 44 5.91 -3.14 -20.94
C GLN A 44 6.65 -2.73 -19.67
N ASP A 45 7.53 -3.61 -19.21
CA ASP A 45 8.51 -3.34 -18.16
C ASP A 45 9.82 -2.91 -18.84
N LEU A 46 9.95 -1.60 -19.08
CA LEU A 46 11.02 -1.02 -19.89
C LEU A 46 12.27 -0.63 -19.07
N ASP A 47 12.16 -0.48 -17.74
CA ASP A 47 13.29 -0.27 -16.81
C ASP A 47 13.68 -1.53 -16.03
N HIS A 48 12.93 -2.62 -16.19
CA HIS A 48 13.18 -3.88 -15.51
C HIS A 48 13.05 -3.78 -13.98
N ASP A 49 12.14 -2.91 -13.50
CA ASP A 49 11.80 -2.80 -12.08
C ASP A 49 10.74 -3.84 -11.63
N GLY A 50 10.26 -4.64 -12.59
CA GLY A 50 9.25 -5.66 -12.38
C GLY A 50 7.82 -5.13 -12.44
N LYS A 51 7.59 -3.87 -12.84
CA LYS A 51 6.26 -3.28 -13.06
C LYS A 51 6.05 -2.89 -14.52
N ARG A 52 4.80 -3.04 -14.96
CA ARG A 52 4.37 -2.73 -16.33
C ARG A 52 3.67 -1.37 -16.35
N GLY A 53 4.06 -0.48 -17.26
CA GLY A 53 3.44 0.83 -17.39
C GLY A 53 2.00 0.76 -17.93
N VAL A 54 1.05 1.39 -17.24
CA VAL A 54 -0.35 1.50 -17.65
C VAL A 54 -0.94 2.84 -17.21
N ASP A 55 -1.47 3.61 -18.16
CA ASP A 55 -2.21 4.85 -17.87
C ASP A 55 -3.73 4.62 -17.82
N CYS A 56 -4.48 5.65 -17.44
CA CYS A 56 -5.93 5.53 -17.26
C CYS A 56 -6.68 5.05 -18.53
N SER A 57 -6.29 5.52 -19.71
CA SER A 57 -6.95 5.13 -20.96
C SER A 57 -6.51 3.79 -21.53
N SER A 58 -5.25 3.38 -21.31
CA SER A 58 -4.75 2.05 -21.67
C SER A 58 -5.35 0.98 -20.75
N PHE A 59 -5.56 1.30 -19.47
CA PHE A 59 -6.34 0.48 -18.54
C PHE A 59 -7.75 0.22 -19.08
N VAL A 60 -8.45 1.28 -19.49
CA VAL A 60 -9.81 1.17 -20.06
C VAL A 60 -9.80 0.42 -21.39
N TRP A 61 -8.83 0.70 -22.26
CA TRP A 61 -8.68 -0.01 -23.53
C TRP A 61 -8.48 -1.51 -23.32
N ARG A 62 -7.66 -1.92 -22.35
CA ARG A 62 -7.44 -3.34 -22.01
C ARG A 62 -8.74 -4.03 -21.61
N GLY A 63 -9.51 -3.43 -20.70
CA GLY A 63 -10.81 -3.96 -20.29
C GLY A 63 -11.78 -4.14 -21.45
N LEU A 64 -11.87 -3.16 -22.36
CA LEU A 64 -12.71 -3.24 -23.56
C LEU A 64 -12.21 -4.32 -24.54
N HIS A 65 -10.91 -4.33 -24.80
CA HIS A 65 -10.27 -5.25 -25.72
C HIS A 65 -10.46 -6.71 -25.27
N ASP A 66 -10.21 -7.00 -24.00
CA ASP A 66 -10.30 -8.33 -23.44
C ASP A 66 -11.76 -8.77 -23.24
N ALA A 67 -12.69 -7.82 -23.08
CA ALA A 67 -14.12 -8.07 -23.18
C ALA A 67 -14.62 -8.30 -24.63
N GLY A 68 -13.73 -8.20 -25.62
CA GLY A 68 -14.03 -8.50 -27.02
C GLY A 68 -14.61 -7.34 -27.84
N TYR A 69 -14.53 -6.10 -27.33
CA TYR A 69 -14.97 -4.92 -28.06
C TYR A 69 -13.96 -4.49 -29.14
N ASP A 70 -14.47 -4.06 -30.30
CA ASP A 70 -13.64 -3.50 -31.37
C ASP A 70 -13.19 -2.07 -31.03
N VAL A 71 -12.06 -1.98 -30.34
CA VAL A 71 -11.43 -0.73 -29.92
C VAL A 71 -10.08 -0.47 -30.59
N GLY A 72 -9.77 -1.25 -31.63
CA GLY A 72 -8.47 -1.26 -32.30
C GLY A 72 -7.44 -2.12 -31.56
N LYS A 73 -6.30 -2.35 -32.23
CA LYS A 73 -5.21 -3.22 -31.74
C LYS A 73 -4.26 -2.57 -30.73
N GLU A 74 -4.29 -1.24 -30.65
CA GLU A 74 -3.40 -0.45 -29.81
C GLU A 74 -4.22 0.39 -28.81
N PRO A 75 -3.69 0.62 -27.60
CA PRO A 75 -4.29 1.51 -26.62
C PRO A 75 -4.62 2.88 -27.19
N PHE A 76 -5.79 3.43 -26.85
CA PHE A 76 -6.12 4.81 -27.23
C PHE A 76 -5.74 5.83 -26.15
N ALA A 77 -5.73 7.11 -26.53
CA ALA A 77 -5.65 8.22 -25.59
C ALA A 77 -7.01 8.61 -25.02
N THR A 78 -7.04 9.18 -23.82
CA THR A 78 -8.26 9.76 -23.22
C THR A 78 -8.95 10.76 -24.15
N SER A 79 -8.17 11.52 -24.94
CA SER A 79 -8.65 12.46 -25.95
C SER A 79 -9.40 11.80 -27.12
N LYS A 80 -9.26 10.49 -27.33
CA LYS A 80 -10.08 9.72 -28.28
C LYS A 80 -11.52 9.58 -27.78
N LEU A 81 -11.75 9.61 -26.47
CA LEU A 81 -13.07 9.47 -25.85
C LEU A 81 -13.75 10.83 -25.63
N PHE A 82 -13.04 11.81 -25.08
CA PHE A 82 -13.60 13.14 -24.81
C PHE A 82 -12.53 14.24 -24.69
N ASN A 83 -12.96 15.49 -24.83
CA ASN A 83 -12.16 16.68 -24.63
C ASN A 83 -12.92 17.75 -23.82
N GLY A 84 -12.45 18.04 -22.62
CA GLY A 84 -13.13 18.81 -21.60
C GLY A 84 -14.45 18.17 -21.21
N THR A 85 -15.55 18.78 -21.64
CA THR A 85 -16.92 18.31 -21.42
C THR A 85 -17.55 17.68 -22.66
N HIS A 86 -16.81 17.57 -23.76
CA HIS A 86 -17.35 17.15 -25.05
C HIS A 86 -16.89 15.73 -25.40
N THR A 87 -17.85 14.83 -25.62
CA THR A 87 -17.57 13.51 -26.17
C THR A 87 -17.22 13.60 -27.66
N THR A 88 -16.22 12.83 -28.09
CA THR A 88 -15.79 12.79 -29.50
C THR A 88 -16.79 12.02 -30.37
N ASP A 89 -16.63 12.12 -31.69
CA ASP A 89 -17.43 11.33 -32.63
C ASP A 89 -17.14 9.84 -32.54
N TYR A 90 -15.88 9.46 -32.25
CA TYR A 90 -15.53 8.07 -31.95
C TYR A 90 -16.34 7.55 -30.76
N ALA A 91 -16.38 8.30 -29.65
CA ALA A 91 -17.12 7.91 -28.46
C ALA A 91 -18.62 7.80 -28.74
N LYS A 92 -19.22 8.78 -29.42
CA LYS A 92 -20.66 8.74 -29.76
C LYS A 92 -21.02 7.58 -30.68
N SER A 93 -20.09 7.16 -31.54
CA SER A 93 -20.29 6.01 -32.42
C SER A 93 -20.29 4.69 -31.65
N HIS A 94 -19.29 4.48 -30.77
CA HIS A 94 -19.05 3.20 -30.10
C HIS A 94 -19.74 3.04 -28.73
N PHE A 95 -20.22 4.14 -28.14
CA PHE A 95 -20.76 4.17 -26.79
C PHE A 95 -22.06 4.98 -26.72
N ASP A 96 -22.95 4.56 -25.83
CA ASP A 96 -24.05 5.39 -25.37
C ASP A 96 -23.50 6.40 -24.35
N VAL A 97 -23.70 7.69 -24.63
CA VAL A 97 -23.21 8.78 -23.78
C VAL A 97 -24.17 9.02 -22.63
N ILE A 98 -23.70 8.82 -21.40
CA ILE A 98 -24.42 9.12 -20.17
C ILE A 98 -24.02 10.54 -19.75
N PRO A 99 -24.95 11.52 -19.75
CA PRO A 99 -24.63 12.91 -19.41
C PRO A 99 -24.12 13.07 -17.97
N ALA A 100 -23.30 14.09 -17.71
CA ALA A 100 -22.76 14.39 -16.38
C ALA A 100 -23.83 14.42 -15.27
N GLY A 101 -24.98 15.05 -15.54
CA GLY A 101 -26.08 15.14 -14.58
C GLY A 101 -26.73 13.80 -14.24
N GLU A 102 -26.63 12.81 -15.12
CA GLU A 102 -27.09 11.44 -14.85
C GLU A 102 -25.98 10.63 -14.16
N ALA A 103 -24.75 10.72 -14.64
CA ALA A 103 -23.60 10.01 -14.09
C ALA A 103 -23.32 10.38 -12.63
N ARG A 104 -23.56 11.64 -12.23
CA ARG A 104 -23.34 12.15 -10.86
C ARG A 104 -24.43 11.76 -9.86
N LYS A 105 -25.54 11.14 -10.30
CA LYS A 105 -26.64 10.81 -9.37
C LYS A 105 -26.19 9.73 -8.39
N PRO A 106 -26.39 9.93 -7.08
CA PRO A 106 -26.29 8.86 -6.12
C PRO A 106 -27.28 7.75 -6.48
N HIS A 107 -26.84 6.49 -6.43
CA HIS A 107 -27.63 5.35 -6.93
C HIS A 107 -28.17 5.57 -8.36
N GLY A 108 -27.36 6.20 -9.19
CA GLY A 108 -27.69 6.49 -10.59
C GLY A 108 -27.74 5.23 -11.45
N ASN A 109 -27.82 5.45 -12.76
CA ASN A 109 -27.95 4.37 -13.74
C ASN A 109 -26.60 3.86 -14.27
N LEU A 110 -25.46 4.17 -13.63
CA LEU A 110 -24.18 3.60 -14.03
C LEU A 110 -24.15 2.09 -13.73
N GLN A 111 -23.55 1.34 -14.64
CA GLN A 111 -23.47 -0.12 -14.59
C GLN A 111 -22.01 -0.57 -14.48
N PRO A 112 -21.76 -1.77 -13.91
CA PRO A 112 -20.45 -2.40 -14.01
C PRO A 112 -19.99 -2.42 -15.48
N GLY A 113 -18.79 -1.91 -15.76
CA GLY A 113 -18.23 -1.83 -17.11
C GLY A 113 -18.44 -0.48 -17.83
N ASP A 114 -19.30 0.41 -17.33
CA ASP A 114 -19.38 1.78 -17.86
C ASP A 114 -18.07 2.52 -17.63
N ILE A 115 -17.67 3.37 -18.57
CA ILE A 115 -16.44 4.16 -18.48
C ILE A 115 -16.80 5.53 -17.91
N ILE A 116 -16.43 5.81 -16.66
CA ILE A 116 -16.63 7.11 -16.05
C ILE A 116 -15.53 8.08 -16.51
N MET A 117 -15.92 9.32 -16.84
CA MET A 117 -15.03 10.35 -17.37
C MET A 117 -14.89 11.51 -16.38
N PHE A 118 -13.66 11.94 -16.15
CA PHE A 118 -13.33 13.06 -15.27
C PHE A 118 -12.49 14.11 -15.98
N LYS A 119 -12.70 15.39 -15.66
CA LYS A 119 -11.78 16.47 -16.03
C LYS A 119 -11.26 17.21 -14.80
N ASP A 120 -10.06 17.75 -14.94
CA ASP A 120 -9.51 18.71 -13.99
C ASP A 120 -10.30 20.03 -14.07
N LYS A 121 -10.71 20.57 -12.92
CA LYS A 121 -11.42 21.86 -12.84
C LYS A 121 -10.51 23.05 -13.14
N GLY A 122 -9.21 22.93 -12.91
CA GLY A 122 -8.23 24.01 -13.03
C GLY A 122 -7.27 23.90 -14.23
N GLY A 123 -7.39 22.86 -15.05
CA GLY A 123 -6.42 22.53 -16.08
C GLY A 123 -7.01 21.82 -17.30
N THR A 124 -6.14 21.22 -18.12
CA THR A 124 -6.50 20.43 -19.30
C THR A 124 -6.46 18.92 -19.04
N GLY A 125 -6.18 18.52 -17.79
CA GLY A 125 -6.10 17.13 -17.38
C GLY A 125 -7.44 16.40 -17.51
N GLN A 126 -7.39 15.15 -17.97
CA GLN A 126 -8.56 14.29 -18.11
C GLN A 126 -8.23 12.88 -17.66
N HIS A 127 -9.20 12.19 -17.08
CA HIS A 127 -9.03 10.85 -16.53
C HIS A 127 -10.25 9.98 -16.83
N VAL A 128 -10.05 8.66 -16.84
CA VAL A 128 -11.12 7.67 -17.03
C VAL A 128 -10.93 6.49 -16.11
N GLY A 129 -12.04 5.83 -15.77
CA GLY A 129 -12.06 4.58 -15.02
C GLY A 129 -13.23 3.70 -15.43
N ILE A 130 -13.21 2.44 -15.02
CA ILE A 130 -14.29 1.47 -15.29
C ILE A 130 -15.12 1.34 -14.03
N VAL A 131 -16.40 1.67 -14.12
CA VAL A 131 -17.36 1.58 -13.01
C VAL A 131 -17.47 0.12 -12.56
N ARG A 132 -17.41 -0.06 -11.24
CA ARG A 132 -17.72 -1.32 -10.55
C ARG A 132 -19.19 -1.37 -10.23
N ASP A 133 -19.66 -0.45 -9.38
CA ASP A 133 -21.02 -0.37 -8.87
C ASP A 133 -21.19 0.93 -8.04
N TYR A 134 -22.25 0.99 -7.24
CA TYR A 134 -22.43 1.98 -6.20
C TYR A 134 -22.26 1.33 -4.82
N ASP A 135 -21.65 2.06 -3.88
CA ASP A 135 -21.64 1.65 -2.47
C ASP A 135 -23.04 1.83 -1.83
N SER A 136 -23.16 1.47 -0.55
CA SER A 136 -24.42 1.59 0.20
C SER A 136 -24.92 3.03 0.36
N HIS A 137 -24.05 4.03 0.18
CA HIS A 137 -24.39 5.44 0.25
C HIS A 137 -24.68 6.05 -1.13
N GLY A 138 -24.63 5.23 -2.19
CA GLY A 138 -24.84 5.68 -3.55
C GLY A 138 -23.62 6.37 -4.15
N ASN A 139 -22.43 6.23 -3.55
CA ASN A 139 -21.19 6.71 -4.13
C ASN A 139 -20.71 5.77 -5.23
N ILE A 140 -20.21 6.32 -6.34
CA ILE A 140 -19.72 5.54 -7.46
C ILE A 140 -18.41 4.86 -7.05
N ARG A 141 -18.29 3.55 -7.25
CA ARG A 141 -17.02 2.82 -7.16
C ARG A 141 -16.52 2.48 -8.55
N PHE A 142 -15.24 2.67 -8.82
CA PHE A 142 -14.61 2.36 -10.10
C PHE A 142 -13.20 1.81 -9.92
N ILE A 143 -12.70 1.08 -10.92
CA ILE A 143 -11.28 0.68 -11.04
C ILE A 143 -10.60 1.52 -12.13
N GLY A 144 -9.35 1.89 -11.91
CA GLY A 144 -8.56 2.63 -12.90
C GLY A 144 -7.11 2.78 -12.49
N SER A 145 -6.24 3.08 -13.45
CA SER A 145 -4.83 3.36 -13.18
C SER A 145 -4.64 4.78 -12.66
N GLN A 146 -4.12 4.91 -11.43
CA GLN A 146 -3.95 6.15 -10.70
C GLN A 146 -2.55 6.73 -10.83
N VAL A 147 -2.47 8.06 -10.99
CA VAL A 147 -1.25 8.83 -11.31
C VAL A 147 -0.06 8.52 -10.40
N SER A 148 -0.30 8.13 -9.15
CA SER A 148 0.72 7.86 -8.12
C SER A 148 0.92 6.39 -7.75
N THR A 149 0.01 5.48 -8.13
CA THR A 149 0.00 4.10 -7.60
C THR A 149 -0.27 3.00 -8.64
N GLY A 150 -0.63 3.34 -9.89
CA GLY A 150 -1.10 2.35 -10.85
C GLY A 150 -2.55 1.90 -10.58
N PRO A 151 -2.98 0.71 -11.06
CA PRO A 151 -4.33 0.18 -10.88
C PRO A 151 -4.81 0.18 -9.42
N ALA A 152 -5.97 0.78 -9.16
CA ALA A 152 -6.59 0.82 -7.85
C ALA A 152 -8.13 0.80 -7.95
N GLU A 153 -8.77 0.39 -6.85
CA GLU A 153 -10.20 0.60 -6.60
C GLU A 153 -10.43 1.94 -5.91
N VAL A 154 -11.40 2.71 -6.40
CA VAL A 154 -11.69 4.07 -5.95
C VAL A 154 -13.17 4.24 -5.69
N THR A 155 -13.51 4.86 -4.56
CA THR A 155 -14.87 5.34 -4.27
C THR A 155 -14.93 6.85 -4.44
N VAL A 156 -15.81 7.34 -5.31
CA VAL A 156 -16.05 8.76 -5.55
C VAL A 156 -16.87 9.34 -4.41
N GLN A 157 -16.22 10.10 -3.53
CA GLN A 157 -16.91 10.82 -2.47
C GLN A 157 -17.21 12.26 -2.94
N PRO A 158 -18.48 12.73 -2.82
CA PRO A 158 -18.82 14.11 -3.11
C PRO A 158 -17.98 15.09 -2.29
N GLY A 159 -17.48 16.15 -2.92
CA GLY A 159 -16.63 17.16 -2.30
C GLY A 159 -15.17 16.72 -2.06
N ARG A 160 -14.76 15.55 -2.58
CA ARG A 160 -13.36 15.07 -2.50
C ARG A 160 -12.67 15.15 -3.86
N TYR A 161 -11.50 14.55 -3.98
CA TYR A 161 -10.64 14.64 -5.16
C TYR A 161 -11.37 14.35 -6.50
N TRP A 162 -12.17 13.27 -6.58
CA TRP A 162 -12.81 12.80 -7.81
C TRP A 162 -14.10 13.53 -8.23
N ASP A 163 -14.81 14.14 -7.28
CA ASP A 163 -16.03 14.90 -7.53
C ASP A 163 -16.12 16.09 -6.55
N GLY A 164 -15.18 17.02 -6.68
CA GLY A 164 -14.96 18.08 -5.69
C GLY A 164 -13.87 19.07 -6.11
N ASP A 165 -12.85 19.27 -5.29
CA ASP A 165 -11.95 20.43 -5.44
C ASP A 165 -10.97 20.34 -6.62
N LYS A 166 -10.73 19.13 -7.16
CA LYS A 166 -9.72 18.89 -8.21
C LYS A 166 -10.32 18.34 -9.49
N MET A 167 -11.02 17.22 -9.40
CA MET A 167 -11.66 16.59 -10.54
C MET A 167 -13.17 16.78 -10.49
N GLU A 168 -13.80 16.67 -11.66
CA GLU A 168 -15.25 16.57 -11.79
C GLU A 168 -15.67 15.52 -12.80
N ILE A 169 -16.78 14.84 -12.51
CA ILE A 169 -17.40 13.88 -13.43
C ILE A 169 -18.01 14.62 -14.60
N VAL A 170 -17.55 14.39 -15.82
CA VAL A 170 -18.10 15.03 -17.05
C VAL A 170 -19.09 14.14 -17.81
N GLY A 171 -19.30 12.92 -17.33
CA GLY A 171 -20.22 11.95 -17.90
C GLY A 171 -19.68 10.54 -17.75
N ALA A 172 -20.36 9.59 -18.39
CA ALA A 172 -19.87 8.24 -18.57
C ALA A 172 -20.20 7.73 -19.98
N LEU A 173 -19.55 6.64 -20.38
CA LEU A 173 -19.74 5.97 -21.67
C LEU A 173 -20.11 4.52 -21.42
N ARG A 174 -21.24 4.08 -21.97
CA ARG A 174 -21.63 2.66 -21.96
C ARG A 174 -21.33 2.03 -23.29
N ALA A 175 -20.52 0.97 -23.31
CA ALA A 175 -20.11 0.33 -24.55
C ALA A 175 -21.30 -0.31 -25.26
N LYS A 176 -21.48 0.01 -26.53
CA LYS A 176 -22.61 -0.50 -27.31
C LYS A 176 -22.40 -1.97 -27.68
N PRO A 177 -23.37 -2.87 -27.43
CA PRO A 177 -23.20 -4.31 -27.63
C PRO A 177 -22.80 -4.72 -29.05
N GLU A 178 -23.21 -3.97 -30.08
CA GLU A 178 -22.87 -4.26 -31.48
C GLU A 178 -21.36 -4.16 -31.79
N PHE A 179 -20.58 -3.51 -30.91
CA PHE A 179 -19.12 -3.46 -31.04
C PHE A 179 -18.40 -4.59 -30.31
N GLN A 180 -19.11 -5.45 -29.55
CA GLN A 180 -18.54 -6.68 -28.98
C GLN A 180 -18.44 -7.75 -30.08
N THR A 181 -17.31 -7.75 -30.80
CA THR A 181 -17.10 -8.61 -31.98
C THR A 181 -16.53 -9.99 -31.63
N LYS A 182 -16.12 -10.20 -30.39
CA LYS A 182 -15.55 -11.44 -29.87
C LYS A 182 -16.12 -11.74 -28.49
N ALA A 183 -16.05 -13.01 -28.09
CA ALA A 183 -16.33 -13.38 -26.70
C ALA A 183 -15.26 -12.77 -25.77
N PRO A 184 -15.61 -12.45 -24.51
CA PRO A 184 -14.65 -12.07 -23.48
C PRO A 184 -13.56 -13.14 -23.31
N LEU A 185 -12.34 -12.71 -23.05
CA LEU A 185 -11.16 -13.57 -22.96
C LEU A 185 -11.30 -14.66 -21.90
N HIS A 186 -11.88 -14.34 -20.74
CA HIS A 186 -12.15 -15.28 -19.65
C HIS A 186 -13.60 -15.77 -19.64
N GLY A 187 -14.35 -15.52 -20.72
CA GLY A 187 -15.60 -16.17 -21.08
C GLY A 187 -16.69 -16.12 -20.00
N GLY A 188 -17.26 -14.95 -19.71
CA GLY A 188 -18.50 -14.80 -18.92
C GLY A 188 -18.49 -15.43 -17.51
N GLN A 189 -17.38 -16.01 -17.06
CA GLN A 189 -17.17 -16.44 -15.70
C GLN A 189 -17.05 -15.17 -14.88
N ALA A 190 -18.19 -14.74 -14.33
CA ALA A 190 -18.17 -13.84 -13.20
C ALA A 190 -17.19 -14.43 -12.19
N PRO A 191 -16.27 -13.63 -11.62
CA PRO A 191 -15.53 -14.09 -10.45
C PRO A 191 -16.52 -14.68 -9.44
N HIS A 192 -16.11 -15.74 -8.76
CA HIS A 192 -16.89 -16.35 -7.68
C HIS A 192 -17.03 -15.38 -6.49
N ASP A 193 -17.74 -14.28 -6.66
CA ASP A 193 -18.54 -13.70 -5.61
C ASP A 193 -19.69 -14.67 -5.37
N LYS A 194 -19.81 -15.17 -4.14
CA LYS A 194 -20.95 -16.00 -3.70
C LYS A 194 -22.25 -15.21 -3.91
N ALA A 195 -22.85 -15.34 -5.09
CA ALA A 195 -24.15 -14.80 -5.39
C ALA A 195 -25.24 -15.57 -4.63
N GLN A 196 -26.12 -14.78 -4.01
CA GLN A 196 -27.36 -15.17 -3.37
C GLN A 196 -28.26 -16.00 -4.31
N GLU A 197 -28.82 -17.09 -3.81
CA GLU A 197 -29.96 -17.77 -4.41
C GLU A 197 -31.30 -17.05 -4.07
N PRO A 198 -32.35 -17.20 -4.89
CA PRO A 198 -33.48 -16.28 -4.96
C PRO A 198 -34.57 -16.56 -3.92
N ALA A 199 -35.08 -15.49 -3.29
CA ALA A 199 -36.26 -15.56 -2.42
C ALA A 199 -37.56 -15.45 -3.23
N THR A 200 -38.45 -16.45 -3.09
CA THR A 200 -39.89 -16.33 -3.39
C THR A 200 -40.65 -16.07 -2.06
N PRO A 201 -41.81 -15.39 -2.07
CA PRO A 201 -42.24 -14.52 -0.97
C PRO A 201 -43.13 -15.23 0.06
N ARG A 202 -42.91 -14.97 1.34
CA ARG A 202 -43.94 -15.09 2.39
C ARG A 202 -43.80 -13.99 3.46
N GLN A 203 -44.89 -13.27 3.66
CA GLN A 203 -45.27 -12.52 4.86
C GLN A 203 -46.60 -13.12 5.38
N PRO A 204 -47.09 -12.83 6.60
CA PRO A 204 -46.46 -12.25 7.81
C PRO A 204 -46.90 -12.93 9.16
N ALA A 205 -46.41 -12.37 10.29
CA ALA A 205 -46.85 -12.49 11.70
C ALA A 205 -46.31 -13.72 12.50
N ALA A 206 -45.88 -13.65 13.78
CA ALA A 206 -46.19 -12.71 14.87
C ALA A 206 -45.08 -12.63 15.96
N THR A 207 -44.93 -11.42 16.51
CA THR A 207 -44.60 -10.96 17.89
C THR A 207 -43.92 -11.90 18.92
N VAL A 208 -42.73 -11.51 19.44
CA VAL A 208 -42.44 -11.13 20.87
C VAL A 208 -41.10 -10.33 20.94
N LYS A 209 -40.98 -9.36 21.87
CA LYS A 209 -39.83 -8.50 22.25
C LYS A 209 -39.75 -8.48 23.80
N PRO A 210 -38.69 -8.06 24.53
CA PRO A 210 -37.24 -7.88 24.23
C PRO A 210 -36.31 -8.57 25.27
N GLU A 211 -35.36 -9.42 24.87
CA GLU A 211 -34.21 -9.77 25.74
C GLU A 211 -32.89 -9.78 24.93
N SER A 212 -32.00 -8.86 25.33
CA SER A 212 -30.55 -8.79 25.03
C SER A 212 -30.07 -9.41 23.72
N HIS A 213 -30.22 -8.67 22.62
CA HIS A 213 -29.57 -9.03 21.36
C HIS A 213 -28.13 -8.49 21.34
N THR A 214 -27.18 -9.40 21.53
CA THR A 214 -25.87 -9.28 20.88
C THR A 214 -26.11 -9.04 19.38
N PRO A 215 -25.52 -7.99 18.77
CA PRO A 215 -25.52 -7.83 17.33
C PRO A 215 -24.90 -9.07 16.68
N PRO A 216 -25.27 -9.41 15.43
CA PRO A 216 -24.75 -10.60 14.77
C PRO A 216 -23.23 -10.48 14.72
N THR A 217 -22.53 -11.44 15.32
CA THR A 217 -21.11 -11.64 15.06
C THR A 217 -20.95 -11.78 13.56
N HIS A 218 -20.51 -10.71 12.90
CA HIS A 218 -20.05 -10.76 11.53
C HIS A 218 -19.01 -11.86 11.48
N ALA A 219 -19.21 -12.84 10.61
CA ALA A 219 -18.37 -14.03 10.53
C ALA A 219 -16.89 -13.63 10.29
N GLY A 220 -16.15 -13.41 11.38
CA GLY A 220 -14.72 -13.12 11.40
C GLY A 220 -14.27 -11.66 11.18
N THR A 221 -15.13 -10.63 11.29
CA THR A 221 -14.72 -9.22 11.11
C THR A 221 -15.34 -8.26 12.13
N LEU A 222 -14.67 -7.16 12.48
CA LEU A 222 -15.22 -6.08 13.34
C LEU A 222 -15.38 -4.76 12.56
N ARG A 223 -16.45 -4.00 12.78
CA ARG A 223 -16.74 -2.72 12.08
C ARG A 223 -17.53 -1.75 12.95
N GLU A 224 -17.71 -0.52 12.47
CA GLU A 224 -18.52 0.50 13.15
C GLU A 224 -19.94 -0.03 13.50
N GLY A 225 -20.34 0.17 14.75
CA GLY A 225 -21.59 -0.31 15.32
C GLY A 225 -21.48 -1.63 16.10
N ASP A 226 -20.40 -2.39 15.92
CA ASP A 226 -20.14 -3.61 16.68
C ASP A 226 -19.84 -3.33 18.14
N ARG A 227 -20.17 -4.29 19.01
CA ARG A 227 -19.96 -4.18 20.46
C ARG A 227 -19.58 -5.53 21.06
N GLY A 228 -18.75 -5.50 22.10
CA GLY A 228 -18.41 -6.67 22.91
C GLY A 228 -16.90 -6.88 23.09
N ASN A 229 -16.54 -8.03 23.66
CA ASN A 229 -15.16 -8.33 24.08
C ASN A 229 -14.14 -8.32 22.95
N ASP A 230 -14.55 -8.61 21.71
CA ASP A 230 -13.64 -8.60 20.56
C ASP A 230 -13.27 -7.17 20.12
N VAL A 231 -14.23 -6.24 20.24
CA VAL A 231 -13.98 -4.80 20.04
C VAL A 231 -13.10 -4.25 21.15
N HIS A 232 -13.34 -4.64 22.40
CA HIS A 232 -12.50 -4.25 23.53
C HIS A 232 -11.04 -4.66 23.30
N ARG A 233 -10.82 -5.93 22.93
CA ARG A 233 -9.48 -6.44 22.60
C ARG A 233 -8.85 -5.70 21.43
N LEU A 234 -9.62 -5.38 20.38
CA LEU A 234 -9.12 -4.58 19.26
C LEU A 234 -8.64 -3.19 19.72
N GLN A 235 -9.44 -2.49 20.53
CA GLN A 235 -9.12 -1.17 21.04
C GLN A 235 -7.84 -1.21 21.90
N GLU A 236 -7.67 -2.23 22.75
CA GLU A 236 -6.44 -2.45 23.52
C GLU A 236 -5.22 -2.64 22.61
N ARG A 237 -5.34 -3.47 21.58
CA ARG A 237 -4.26 -3.75 20.61
C ARG A 237 -3.85 -2.51 19.83
N LEU A 238 -4.81 -1.74 19.32
CA LEU A 238 -4.54 -0.49 18.61
C LEU A 238 -3.89 0.57 19.51
N ASN A 239 -4.37 0.71 20.75
CA ASN A 239 -3.73 1.59 21.73
C ASN A 239 -2.30 1.13 22.07
N ALA A 240 -2.08 -0.18 22.22
CA ALA A 240 -0.76 -0.78 22.43
C ALA A 240 0.18 -0.61 21.22
N LEU A 241 -0.37 -0.36 20.03
CA LEU A 241 0.37 0.03 18.83
C LEU A 241 0.58 1.54 18.69
N GLY A 242 0.06 2.35 19.62
CA GLY A 242 0.15 3.81 19.57
C GLY A 242 -0.76 4.44 18.52
N VAL A 243 -1.72 3.68 17.98
CA VAL A 243 -2.69 4.18 17.02
C VAL A 243 -3.70 5.06 17.74
N THR A 244 -3.93 6.25 17.20
CA THR A 244 -4.93 7.21 17.70
C THR A 244 -5.98 7.48 16.64
N ASP A 245 -7.07 8.12 17.04
CA ASP A 245 -8.04 8.68 16.10
C ASP A 245 -7.44 9.84 15.26
N THR A 246 -8.26 10.43 14.37
CA THR A 246 -7.84 11.53 13.50
C THR A 246 -7.43 12.81 14.23
N ASN A 247 -7.80 12.95 15.50
CA ASN A 247 -7.47 14.10 16.34
C ASN A 247 -6.27 13.85 17.27
N GLY A 248 -5.60 12.69 17.14
CA GLY A 248 -4.47 12.35 18.00
C GLY A 248 -4.88 11.80 19.37
N LYS A 249 -6.16 11.47 19.59
CA LYS A 249 -6.65 10.97 20.89
C LYS A 249 -6.58 9.44 20.94
N HIS A 250 -6.17 8.91 22.09
CA HIS A 250 -6.24 7.47 22.38
C HIS A 250 -7.69 6.96 22.36
N LEU A 251 -7.85 5.69 22.00
CA LEU A 251 -9.15 5.04 21.98
C LEU A 251 -9.63 4.73 23.39
N ASP A 252 -10.91 4.96 23.64
CA ASP A 252 -11.58 4.47 24.84
C ASP A 252 -11.79 2.94 24.69
N THR A 253 -11.25 2.13 25.61
CA THR A 253 -11.37 0.65 25.58
C THR A 253 -12.69 0.21 26.22
N ASP A 254 -13.80 0.69 25.68
CA ASP A 254 -15.14 0.48 26.22
C ASP A 254 -15.88 -0.70 25.57
N GLY A 255 -15.27 -1.35 24.58
CA GLY A 255 -15.87 -2.44 23.83
C GLY A 255 -16.93 -1.99 22.81
N ASN A 256 -17.01 -0.69 22.49
CA ASN A 256 -17.92 -0.14 21.48
C ASN A 256 -17.15 0.33 20.25
N PHE A 257 -17.46 -0.22 19.08
CA PHE A 257 -16.79 0.16 17.83
C PHE A 257 -17.48 1.41 17.29
N GLY A 258 -17.18 2.55 17.90
CA GLY A 258 -17.68 3.85 17.48
C GLY A 258 -16.77 4.53 16.45
N LYS A 259 -17.19 5.71 16.01
CA LYS A 259 -16.47 6.56 15.06
C LYS A 259 -14.98 6.72 15.36
N HIS A 260 -14.60 6.91 16.63
CA HIS A 260 -13.19 7.05 17.02
C HIS A 260 -12.39 5.76 16.78
N THR A 261 -12.97 4.59 17.08
CA THR A 261 -12.35 3.28 16.80
C THR A 261 -12.22 3.03 15.31
N GLN A 262 -13.23 3.39 14.52
CA GLN A 262 -13.15 3.32 13.06
C GLN A 262 -12.04 4.21 12.50
N GLU A 263 -11.99 5.48 12.91
CA GLU A 263 -10.97 6.43 12.48
C GLU A 263 -9.55 5.92 12.76
N ALA A 264 -9.34 5.29 13.92
CA ALA A 264 -8.08 4.66 14.28
C ALA A 264 -7.78 3.40 13.45
N VAL A 265 -8.78 2.55 13.18
CA VAL A 265 -8.62 1.38 12.29
C VAL A 265 -8.25 1.82 10.87
N GLU A 266 -8.96 2.81 10.32
CA GLU A 266 -8.65 3.36 9.00
C GLU A 266 -7.26 3.98 8.96
N ARG A 267 -6.85 4.64 10.05
CA ARG A 267 -5.50 5.20 10.18
C ARG A 267 -4.45 4.09 10.19
N PHE A 268 -4.64 3.07 11.01
CA PHE A 268 -3.76 1.91 11.06
C PHE A 268 -3.67 1.23 9.68
N GLN A 269 -4.80 1.04 9.01
CA GLN A 269 -4.85 0.50 7.65
C GLN A 269 -4.06 1.37 6.66
N ARG A 270 -4.21 2.70 6.69
CA ARG A 270 -3.41 3.63 5.86
C ARG A 270 -1.91 3.49 6.14
N GLU A 271 -1.51 3.47 7.40
CA GLU A 271 -0.10 3.38 7.82
C GLU A 271 0.53 2.04 7.41
N HIS A 272 -0.26 0.97 7.40
CA HIS A 272 0.16 -0.38 7.01
C HIS A 272 -0.18 -0.74 5.55
N LYS A 273 -0.53 0.24 4.70
CA LYS A 273 -0.81 0.08 3.26
C LYS A 273 -1.93 -0.91 2.94
N LEU A 274 -2.92 -1.02 3.84
CA LEU A 274 -4.16 -1.73 3.64
C LEU A 274 -5.26 -0.77 3.15
N ASP A 275 -6.37 -1.34 2.68
CA ASP A 275 -7.59 -0.58 2.39
C ASP A 275 -8.11 0.05 3.69
N PRO A 276 -8.22 1.39 3.79
CA PRO A 276 -8.67 2.07 4.99
C PRO A 276 -10.20 2.11 5.03
N ASP A 277 -10.81 0.94 5.04
CA ASP A 277 -12.26 0.73 5.02
C ASP A 277 -12.90 0.78 6.41
N GLY A 278 -12.08 0.90 7.47
CA GLY A 278 -12.55 0.92 8.85
C GLY A 278 -13.07 -0.44 9.34
N VAL A 279 -12.89 -1.50 8.54
CA VAL A 279 -13.31 -2.86 8.84
C VAL A 279 -12.10 -3.71 9.21
N VAL A 280 -12.14 -4.26 10.40
CA VAL A 280 -11.13 -5.19 10.89
C VAL A 280 -11.46 -6.60 10.41
N GLY A 281 -11.09 -6.88 9.16
CA GLY A 281 -11.09 -8.23 8.59
C GLY A 281 -9.74 -8.95 8.77
N LYS A 282 -9.60 -10.13 8.16
CA LYS A 282 -8.39 -10.96 8.29
C LYS A 282 -7.10 -10.20 7.96
N LYS A 283 -7.07 -9.43 6.86
CA LYS A 283 -5.88 -8.64 6.46
C LYS A 283 -5.51 -7.61 7.52
N THR A 284 -6.50 -6.92 8.09
CA THR A 284 -6.31 -5.94 9.17
C THR A 284 -5.82 -6.63 10.44
N LEU A 285 -6.38 -7.78 10.82
CA LEU A 285 -5.91 -8.56 11.98
C LEU A 285 -4.49 -9.09 11.79
N ASP A 286 -4.17 -9.62 10.61
CA ASP A 286 -2.83 -10.09 10.26
C ASP A 286 -1.83 -8.92 10.32
N ALA A 287 -2.21 -7.73 9.84
CA ALA A 287 -1.36 -6.53 9.92
C ALA A 287 -1.22 -6.01 11.34
N ILE A 288 -2.27 -6.01 12.17
CA ILE A 288 -2.18 -5.69 13.59
C ILE A 288 -1.23 -6.68 14.27
N GLU A 289 -1.35 -7.98 14.00
CA GLU A 289 -0.43 -8.99 14.56
C GLU A 289 1.01 -8.80 14.06
N ALA A 290 1.20 -8.47 12.78
CA ALA A 290 2.51 -8.17 12.21
C ALA A 290 3.10 -6.88 12.80
N ALA A 291 2.30 -5.85 13.03
CA ALA A 291 2.70 -4.61 13.66
C ALA A 291 2.99 -4.80 15.16
N GLU A 292 2.25 -5.67 15.84
CA GLU A 292 2.52 -6.08 17.22
C GLU A 292 3.82 -6.86 17.31
N LYS A 293 4.07 -7.77 16.35
CA LYS A 293 5.38 -8.42 16.21
C LYS A 293 6.45 -7.38 15.90
N LEU A 294 6.24 -6.44 14.99
CA LEU A 294 7.21 -5.39 14.68
C LEU A 294 7.48 -4.49 15.90
N ARG A 295 6.47 -4.13 16.70
CA ARG A 295 6.66 -3.38 17.95
C ARG A 295 7.31 -4.21 19.04
N ALA A 296 7.00 -5.50 19.12
CA ALA A 296 7.64 -6.43 20.06
C ALA A 296 9.12 -6.69 19.70
N HIS A 297 9.50 -6.55 18.42
CA HIS A 297 10.86 -6.83 17.93
C HIS A 297 11.63 -5.56 17.48
N GLY A 298 11.00 -4.38 17.45
CA GLY A 298 11.57 -3.08 17.03
C GLY A 298 11.48 -2.79 15.51
N PRO A 299 11.67 -1.53 15.07
CA PRO A 299 11.72 -1.19 13.64
C PRO A 299 12.85 -1.93 12.92
N ARG A 300 12.72 -2.17 11.61
CA ARG A 300 13.80 -2.79 10.81
C ARG A 300 14.93 -1.79 10.54
N MET A 301 16.16 -2.25 10.37
CA MET A 301 17.33 -1.39 10.12
C MET A 301 17.25 -0.56 8.83
N ASP A 302 16.50 -1.02 7.83
CA ASP A 302 16.24 -0.30 6.58
C ASP A 302 15.19 0.82 6.73
N SER A 303 14.47 0.86 7.86
CA SER A 303 13.58 1.97 8.22
C SER A 303 14.36 3.13 8.84
N PRO A 304 14.08 4.39 8.44
CA PRO A 304 14.63 5.59 9.08
C PRO A 304 14.38 5.70 10.59
N GLU A 305 13.39 4.97 11.11
CA GLU A 305 13.01 4.98 12.52
C GLU A 305 13.93 4.11 13.40
N HIS A 306 14.76 3.24 12.80
CA HIS A 306 15.65 2.37 13.58
C HIS A 306 16.89 3.13 14.09
N PRO A 307 17.29 2.97 15.37
CA PRO A 307 18.45 3.68 15.93
C PRO A 307 19.76 3.47 15.15
N ASP A 308 19.93 2.29 14.53
CA ASP A 308 21.11 1.97 13.73
C ASP A 308 20.93 2.21 12.23
N HIS A 309 19.83 2.85 11.78
CA HIS A 309 19.58 3.09 10.35
C HIS A 309 20.75 3.77 9.64
N LYS A 310 21.35 4.79 10.28
CA LYS A 310 22.53 5.47 9.73
C LYS A 310 23.74 4.53 9.57
N LEU A 311 23.97 3.66 10.55
CA LEU A 311 25.06 2.68 10.52
C LEU A 311 24.78 1.58 9.48
N TYR A 312 23.50 1.26 9.26
CA TYR A 312 23.04 0.36 8.21
C TYR A 312 23.28 0.91 6.82
N GLU A 313 22.91 2.16 6.55
CA GLU A 313 23.21 2.81 5.25
C GLU A 313 24.73 2.83 4.96
N GLN A 314 25.55 3.10 5.97
CA GLN A 314 27.01 3.02 5.84
C GLN A 314 27.51 1.60 5.50
N ALA A 315 26.94 0.57 6.13
CA ALA A 315 27.24 -0.82 5.81
C ALA A 315 26.83 -1.15 4.36
N ARG A 316 25.63 -0.74 3.92
CA ARG A 316 25.16 -0.95 2.54
C ARG A 316 26.11 -0.33 1.53
N ASP A 317 26.51 0.92 1.74
CA ASP A 317 27.42 1.62 0.83
C ASP A 317 28.82 0.99 0.80
N ALA A 318 29.29 0.47 1.93
CA ALA A 318 30.54 -0.28 1.98
C ALA A 318 30.46 -1.63 1.26
N ILE A 319 29.36 -2.37 1.44
CA ILE A 319 29.13 -3.64 0.75
C ILE A 319 28.93 -3.44 -0.76
N LYS A 320 28.21 -2.41 -1.21
CA LYS A 320 28.11 -2.08 -2.64
C LYS A 320 29.48 -1.83 -3.27
N ARG A 321 30.39 -1.15 -2.55
CA ARG A 321 31.78 -0.96 -3.00
C ARG A 321 32.55 -2.28 -3.06
N LEU A 322 32.38 -3.14 -2.06
CA LEU A 322 32.99 -4.46 -2.02
C LEU A 322 32.49 -5.37 -3.16
N ASP A 323 31.18 -5.38 -3.42
CA ASP A 323 30.54 -6.13 -4.50
C ASP A 323 31.08 -5.67 -5.85
N ALA A 324 31.14 -4.34 -6.08
CA ALA A 324 31.69 -3.77 -7.30
C ALA A 324 33.16 -4.15 -7.54
N GLN A 325 33.98 -4.28 -6.49
CA GLN A 325 35.37 -4.74 -6.59
C GLN A 325 35.48 -6.20 -7.04
N HIS A 326 34.50 -7.03 -6.70
CA HIS A 326 34.45 -8.46 -7.05
C HIS A 326 33.56 -8.75 -8.27
N GLY A 327 33.02 -7.72 -8.93
CA GLY A 327 32.15 -7.85 -10.10
C GLY A 327 30.74 -8.37 -9.76
N HIS A 328 30.30 -8.23 -8.51
CA HIS A 328 28.95 -8.55 -8.08
C HIS A 328 28.03 -7.32 -8.13
N VAL A 329 26.75 -7.57 -8.35
CA VAL A 329 25.69 -6.55 -8.25
C VAL A 329 24.97 -6.73 -6.93
N TRP A 330 24.47 -5.62 -6.37
CA TRP A 330 23.71 -5.63 -5.13
C TRP A 330 22.49 -6.55 -5.25
N ASP A 331 22.35 -7.51 -4.34
CA ASP A 331 21.24 -8.46 -4.26
C ASP A 331 20.80 -8.72 -2.81
N GLU A 332 19.94 -9.72 -2.61
CA GLU A 332 19.46 -10.13 -1.29
C GLU A 332 20.60 -10.62 -0.38
N ARG A 333 21.68 -11.21 -0.92
CA ARG A 333 22.83 -11.65 -0.14
C ARG A 333 23.61 -10.45 0.37
N SER A 334 23.82 -9.43 -0.48
CA SER A 334 24.43 -8.16 -0.10
C SER A 334 23.65 -7.49 1.04
N GLU A 335 22.31 -7.53 0.99
CA GLU A 335 21.46 -6.99 2.06
C GLU A 335 21.65 -7.73 3.40
N ARG A 336 21.67 -9.07 3.37
CA ARG A 336 21.91 -9.88 4.57
C ARG A 336 23.28 -9.59 5.18
N VAL A 337 24.32 -9.48 4.35
CA VAL A 337 25.67 -9.12 4.77
C VAL A 337 25.71 -7.73 5.39
N ALA A 338 25.09 -6.72 4.76
CA ALA A 338 25.00 -5.38 5.31
C ALA A 338 24.31 -5.37 6.69
N SER A 339 23.19 -6.07 6.83
CA SER A 339 22.41 -6.11 8.07
C SER A 339 23.20 -6.70 9.25
N LEU A 340 23.88 -7.84 9.04
CA LEU A 340 24.66 -8.46 10.11
C LEU A 340 25.93 -7.67 10.40
N THR A 341 26.50 -7.01 9.39
CA THR A 341 27.64 -6.10 9.56
C THR A 341 27.28 -4.96 10.49
N THR A 342 26.10 -4.34 10.33
CA THR A 342 25.61 -3.29 11.22
C THR A 342 25.45 -3.76 12.66
N LEU A 343 24.79 -4.91 12.87
CA LEU A 343 24.63 -5.49 14.20
C LEU A 343 25.99 -5.72 14.87
N THR A 344 26.91 -6.34 14.14
CA THR A 344 28.21 -6.75 14.65
C THR A 344 29.10 -5.55 14.94
N ALA A 345 29.10 -4.55 14.06
CA ALA A 345 29.78 -3.28 14.27
C ALA A 345 29.29 -2.62 15.57
N ARG A 346 27.97 -2.53 15.78
CA ARG A 346 27.41 -1.93 16.98
C ARG A 346 27.77 -2.71 18.26
N GLN A 347 27.68 -4.04 18.23
CA GLN A 347 28.04 -4.90 19.37
C GLN A 347 29.52 -4.78 19.75
N GLN A 348 30.38 -4.54 18.77
CA GLN A 348 31.83 -4.35 18.97
C GLN A 348 32.23 -2.89 19.17
N GLY A 349 31.25 -1.98 19.36
CA GLY A 349 31.49 -0.59 19.74
C GLY A 349 31.84 0.35 18.60
N LEU A 350 31.68 -0.06 17.33
CA LEU A 350 31.80 0.85 16.21
C LEU A 350 30.62 1.82 16.18
N THR A 351 30.93 3.05 15.79
CA THR A 351 29.99 4.17 15.65
C THR A 351 29.82 4.61 14.20
N SER A 352 30.75 4.24 13.32
CA SER A 352 30.64 4.35 11.87
C SER A 352 31.22 3.13 11.17
N ILE A 353 30.85 2.94 9.90
CA ILE A 353 31.45 1.94 9.00
C ILE A 353 31.93 2.68 7.75
N ASP A 354 33.25 2.85 7.63
CA ASP A 354 33.85 3.55 6.49
C ASP A 354 34.20 2.57 5.37
N HIS A 355 34.61 1.35 5.75
CA HIS A 355 34.97 0.28 4.84
C HIS A 355 34.44 -1.08 5.32
N VAL A 356 34.23 -1.99 4.37
CA VAL A 356 34.12 -3.43 4.63
C VAL A 356 35.12 -4.14 3.74
N VAL A 357 35.93 -5.00 4.34
CA VAL A 357 36.94 -5.80 3.63
C VAL A 357 36.80 -7.27 3.99
N THR A 358 37.25 -8.17 3.14
CA THR A 358 37.21 -9.62 3.38
C THR A 358 38.59 -10.19 3.63
N ASN A 359 38.66 -11.35 4.29
CA ASN A 359 39.86 -12.17 4.28
C ASN A 359 40.02 -12.89 2.92
N GLN A 360 41.17 -13.56 2.73
CA GLN A 360 41.55 -14.16 1.43
C GLN A 360 40.53 -15.17 0.87
N ASP A 361 39.85 -15.92 1.74
CA ASP A 361 38.86 -16.93 1.36
C ASP A 361 37.41 -16.42 1.42
N ALA A 362 37.20 -15.14 1.74
CA ALA A 362 35.90 -14.50 1.94
C ALA A 362 34.98 -15.19 2.96
N SER A 363 35.52 -16.01 3.87
CA SER A 363 34.76 -16.58 4.98
C SER A 363 34.44 -15.55 6.07
N LYS A 364 35.22 -14.46 6.14
CA LYS A 364 35.05 -13.36 7.08
C LYS A 364 35.06 -12.02 6.37
N ALA A 365 34.20 -11.12 6.83
CA ALA A 365 34.26 -9.70 6.52
C ALA A 365 34.65 -8.90 7.77
N TYR A 366 35.22 -7.71 7.57
CA TYR A 366 35.62 -6.81 8.62
C TYR A 366 35.01 -5.44 8.33
N ALA A 367 34.08 -5.00 9.18
CA ALA A 367 33.68 -3.60 9.22
C ALA A 367 34.82 -2.78 9.81
N VAL A 368 35.18 -1.68 9.17
CA VAL A 368 36.29 -0.82 9.60
C VAL A 368 35.79 0.59 9.81
N GLN A 369 36.09 1.14 10.98
CA GLN A 369 35.94 2.55 11.32
C GLN A 369 37.31 3.23 11.24
N GLY A 370 37.40 4.29 10.44
CA GLY A 370 38.62 5.03 10.13
C GLY A 370 39.36 4.52 8.90
N ASP A 371 40.50 5.17 8.62
CA ASP A 371 41.36 4.85 7.47
C ASP A 371 41.97 3.43 7.58
N LEU A 372 41.96 2.66 6.48
CA LEU A 372 42.45 1.27 6.43
C LEU A 372 43.92 1.13 6.87
N ASN A 373 44.76 2.13 6.61
CA ASN A 373 46.17 2.14 6.96
C ASN A 373 46.45 2.77 8.32
N SER A 374 45.43 3.32 8.98
CA SER A 374 45.59 3.89 10.32
C SER A 374 45.88 2.79 11.35
N PRO A 375 46.83 3.01 12.28
CA PRO A 375 47.00 2.14 13.45
C PRO A 375 45.86 2.30 14.47
N PHE A 376 45.04 3.36 14.33
CA PHE A 376 43.91 3.66 15.23
C PHE A 376 42.55 3.23 14.68
N LYS A 377 42.51 2.52 13.54
CA LYS A 377 41.25 1.99 13.01
C LYS A 377 40.64 1.02 14.01
N GLN A 378 39.31 1.02 14.09
CA GLN A 378 38.56 0.01 14.83
C GLN A 378 37.95 -0.96 13.84
N THR A 379 37.86 -2.23 14.23
CA THR A 379 37.35 -3.28 13.34
C THR A 379 36.34 -4.15 14.06
N ALA A 380 35.30 -4.57 13.34
CA ALA A 380 34.39 -5.59 13.79
C ALA A 380 34.39 -6.76 12.80
N GLU A 381 34.67 -7.97 13.30
CA GLU A 381 34.69 -9.19 12.49
C GLU A 381 33.28 -9.75 12.31
N VAL A 382 32.89 -9.99 11.06
CA VAL A 382 31.60 -10.52 10.62
C VAL A 382 31.81 -11.90 9.99
N ASP A 383 31.11 -12.90 10.50
CA ASP A 383 31.07 -14.24 9.92
C ASP A 383 30.14 -14.24 8.70
N MET A 384 30.70 -14.50 7.50
CA MET A 384 29.94 -14.41 6.24
C MET A 384 28.90 -15.52 6.11
N GLN A 385 29.16 -16.72 6.65
CA GLN A 385 28.17 -17.81 6.63
C GLN A 385 26.98 -17.46 7.53
N LYS A 386 27.25 -16.93 8.72
CA LYS A 386 26.21 -16.41 9.63
C LYS A 386 25.45 -15.26 8.99
N ALA A 387 26.13 -14.38 8.27
CA ALA A 387 25.50 -13.25 7.57
C ALA A 387 24.50 -13.74 6.53
N LEU A 388 24.91 -14.64 5.64
CA LEU A 388 24.04 -15.18 4.60
C LEU A 388 22.86 -15.99 5.15
N ALA A 389 23.01 -16.60 6.33
CA ALA A 389 21.96 -17.35 7.01
C ALA A 389 21.02 -16.50 7.89
N THR A 390 21.32 -15.21 8.07
CA THR A 390 20.53 -14.32 8.94
C THR A 390 19.80 -13.28 8.08
N PRO A 391 18.47 -13.39 7.94
CA PRO A 391 17.66 -12.37 7.26
C PRO A 391 17.76 -11.01 7.95
N LEU A 392 17.55 -9.93 7.19
CA LEU A 392 17.57 -8.55 7.67
C LEU A 392 16.62 -8.34 8.85
N GLU A 393 15.46 -8.99 8.84
CA GLU A 393 14.48 -8.99 9.91
C GLU A 393 15.16 -9.40 11.22
N LYS A 394 15.76 -10.59 11.26
CA LYS A 394 16.38 -11.17 12.45
C LYS A 394 17.55 -10.34 12.97
N SER A 395 18.37 -9.78 12.08
CA SER A 395 19.44 -8.84 12.46
C SER A 395 18.89 -7.58 13.12
N SER A 396 17.76 -7.05 12.63
CA SER A 396 17.10 -5.87 13.18
C SER A 396 16.53 -6.12 14.59
N GLU A 397 15.93 -7.29 14.81
CA GLU A 397 15.41 -7.66 16.14
C GLU A 397 16.54 -7.72 17.17
N MET A 398 17.67 -8.35 16.80
CA MET A 398 18.85 -8.45 17.66
C MET A 398 19.44 -7.08 18.01
N ALA A 399 19.45 -6.14 17.06
CA ALA A 399 19.94 -4.78 17.31
C ALA A 399 19.01 -3.97 18.21
N SER A 400 17.70 -4.10 18.00
CA SER A 400 16.70 -3.47 18.87
C SER A 400 16.80 -3.96 20.31
N GLN A 401 16.97 -5.28 20.51
CA GLN A 401 17.20 -5.86 21.84
C GLN A 401 18.50 -5.36 22.49
N HIS A 402 19.57 -5.23 21.71
CA HIS A 402 20.83 -4.70 22.18
C HIS A 402 20.69 -3.24 22.64
N HIS A 403 19.96 -2.41 21.89
CA HIS A 403 19.68 -1.03 22.26
C HIS A 403 18.86 -0.92 23.55
N ALA A 404 17.80 -1.72 23.67
CA ALA A 404 16.96 -1.77 24.88
C ALA A 404 17.77 -2.14 26.13
N THR A 405 18.70 -3.10 26.01
CA THR A 405 19.56 -3.53 27.11
C THR A 405 20.51 -2.41 27.56
N GLN A 406 21.13 -1.69 26.61
CA GLN A 406 22.03 -0.58 26.94
C GLN A 406 21.30 0.59 27.62
N GLN A 407 20.08 0.93 27.17
CA GLN A 407 19.27 1.98 27.81
C GLN A 407 18.88 1.61 29.25
N GLY A 408 18.49 0.35 29.50
CA GLY A 408 18.15 -0.12 30.85
C GLY A 408 19.32 0.01 31.83
N GLN A 409 20.53 -0.39 31.41
CA GLN A 409 21.73 -0.26 32.22
C GLN A 409 22.09 1.20 32.53
N ALA A 410 21.98 2.09 31.55
CA ALA A 410 22.28 3.52 31.72
C ALA A 410 21.28 4.21 32.68
N ALA A 411 19.99 3.87 32.59
CA ALA A 411 18.98 4.41 33.49
C ALA A 411 19.22 3.98 34.95
N GLN A 412 19.61 2.72 35.15
CA GLN A 412 19.88 2.16 36.48
C GLN A 412 21.12 2.81 37.13
N GLN A 413 22.22 2.99 36.38
CA GLN A 413 23.39 3.71 36.85
C GLN A 413 23.10 5.17 37.21
N THR A 414 22.23 5.83 36.45
CA THR A 414 21.83 7.22 36.72
C THR A 414 21.03 7.33 38.02
N GLN A 415 20.10 6.41 38.26
CA GLN A 415 19.32 6.36 39.51
C GLN A 415 20.21 6.08 40.72
N GLU A 416 21.14 5.14 40.63
CA GLU A 416 22.08 4.83 41.71
C GLU A 416 22.96 6.05 42.04
N SER A 417 23.45 6.75 41.01
CA SER A 417 24.27 7.96 41.18
C SER A 417 23.48 9.09 41.87
N GLN A 418 22.21 9.28 41.51
CA GLN A 418 21.34 10.27 42.14
C GLN A 418 21.00 9.91 43.59
N GLN A 419 20.74 8.64 43.89
CA GLN A 419 20.52 8.18 45.27
C GLN A 419 21.77 8.39 46.13
N GLN A 420 22.96 8.06 45.61
CA GLN A 420 24.21 8.30 46.33
C GLN A 420 24.45 9.80 46.57
N GLN A 421 24.16 10.66 45.60
CA GLN A 421 24.25 12.11 45.81
C GLN A 421 23.25 12.65 46.84
N GLN A 422 22.01 12.17 46.84
CA GLN A 422 21.02 12.56 47.85
C GLN A 422 21.41 12.10 49.25
N GLN A 423 21.90 10.86 49.38
CA GLN A 423 22.41 10.36 50.66
C GLN A 423 23.62 11.17 51.15
N HIS A 424 24.51 11.58 50.24
CA HIS A 424 25.67 12.42 50.58
C HIS A 424 25.27 13.86 50.97
N GLN A 425 24.24 14.44 50.37
CA GLN A 425 23.73 15.76 50.76
C GLN A 425 23.02 15.72 52.11
N GLN A 426 22.26 14.64 52.39
CA GLN A 426 21.58 14.44 53.68
C GLN A 426 22.55 14.19 54.84
N SER A 427 23.70 13.55 54.59
CA SER A 427 24.72 13.35 55.62
C SER A 427 25.56 14.59 55.93
N GLN A 428 25.61 15.59 55.04
CA GLN A 428 26.29 16.87 55.29
C GLN A 428 25.43 17.90 56.06
N HIS A 429 24.12 17.68 56.19
CA HIS A 429 23.19 18.56 56.91
C HIS A 429 22.83 18.04 58.32
N ARG A 430 23.54 17.02 58.79
CA ARG A 430 23.38 16.41 60.11
C ARG A 430 24.67 16.53 60.88
#